data_AF-A0A950V981-F1
#
_entry.id   AF-A0A950V981-F1
#
_cell.length_a   1.000
_cell.length_b   1.000
_cell.length_c   1.000
_cell.angle_alpha   90.00
_cell.angle_beta   90.00
_cell.angle_gamma   90.00
#
_symmetry.space_group_name_H-M   'P 1'
#
loop_
_entity.id
_entity.type
_entity.pdbx_description
1 polymer ?
#
loop_
_entity_poly.entity_id
_entity_poly.type
_entity_poly.pdbx_seq_one_letter_code
_entity_poly.pdbx_strand_id
1 'polypeptide(L)'
;MTRLASLIVTLLVPLWCFSAPLDVNQLFVFGDSLSDVGNTNTLTLGFSPGSNYDHGRYTDGPDTNPATRGPFGVWVEQLAPKLNVPVPASSLNGGTDYAFGGADTAGGVLIPSVASQVQTFLGDHPAAPSHALYTFWAGANDIADGMNPLTAANNIESDIRILSAAGAKYFVWLNLPPLGYTPDAIAAGDSALATEASNAFNLEWQTDI
;
A
#
# COMPACT_ATOMS: atom_id res chain seq x y z
N MET A 1 11.88 -74.67 17.07
CA MET A 1 11.83 -73.79 15.89
C MET A 1 10.65 -72.84 16.06
N THR A 2 10.87 -71.66 16.62
CA THR A 2 9.83 -70.62 16.78
C THR A 2 10.36 -69.36 16.12
N ARG A 3 9.81 -69.02 14.95
CA ARG A 3 10.18 -67.81 14.20
C ARG A 3 9.41 -66.63 14.78
N LEU A 4 10.12 -65.66 15.37
CA LEU A 4 9.57 -64.34 15.65
C LEU A 4 9.43 -63.56 14.33
N ALA A 5 8.21 -63.15 14.00
CA ALA A 5 7.97 -62.17 12.96
C ALA A 5 8.06 -60.77 13.58
N SER A 6 9.09 -60.00 13.22
CA SER A 6 9.18 -58.58 13.57
C SER A 6 8.21 -57.78 12.71
N LEU A 7 7.26 -57.12 13.37
CA LEU A 7 6.39 -56.13 12.77
C LEU A 7 7.14 -54.79 12.76
N ILE A 8 7.54 -54.32 11.58
CA ILE A 8 8.06 -52.96 11.39
C ILE A 8 6.85 -52.04 11.31
N VAL A 9 6.65 -51.22 12.35
CA VAL A 9 5.68 -50.12 12.34
C VAL A 9 6.40 -48.88 11.81
N THR A 10 6.14 -48.55 10.55
CA THR A 10 6.61 -47.29 9.96
C THR A 10 5.73 -46.17 10.49
N LEU A 11 6.28 -45.31 11.34
CA LEU A 11 5.61 -44.12 11.84
C LEU A 11 5.52 -43.10 10.68
N LEU A 12 4.36 -43.01 10.02
CA LEU A 12 4.03 -41.90 9.13
C LEU A 12 3.85 -40.65 10.01
N VAL A 13 4.91 -39.86 10.16
CA VAL A 13 4.78 -38.51 10.72
C VAL A 13 4.14 -37.65 9.64
N PRO A 14 2.91 -37.16 9.82
CA PRO A 14 2.36 -36.21 8.87
C PRO A 14 3.26 -34.97 8.88
N LEU A 15 3.79 -34.60 7.72
CA LEU A 15 4.43 -33.31 7.51
C LEU A 15 3.32 -32.27 7.49
N TRP A 16 2.91 -31.82 8.68
CA TRP A 16 2.13 -30.60 8.79
C TRP A 16 3.10 -29.48 8.42
N CYS A 17 2.98 -28.98 7.19
CA CYS A 17 3.59 -27.71 6.83
C CYS A 17 2.82 -26.65 7.61
N PHE A 18 3.25 -26.38 8.85
CA PHE A 18 2.84 -25.16 9.52
C PHE A 18 3.44 -24.02 8.71
N SER A 19 2.61 -23.23 8.04
CA SER A 19 3.04 -21.90 7.65
C SER A 19 3.49 -21.21 8.93
N ALA A 20 4.74 -20.74 8.97
CA ALA A 20 5.14 -19.84 10.04
C ALA A 20 4.11 -18.68 10.06
N PRO A 21 3.62 -18.27 11.24
CA PRO A 21 2.77 -17.09 11.32
C PRO A 21 3.51 -15.90 10.69
N LEU A 22 2.75 -15.01 10.04
CA LEU A 22 3.30 -13.75 9.54
C LEU A 22 3.87 -12.98 10.74
N ASP A 23 5.19 -12.91 10.85
CA ASP A 23 5.88 -12.27 11.97
C ASP A 23 6.05 -10.77 11.72
N VAL A 24 4.91 -10.09 11.65
CA VAL A 24 4.81 -8.65 11.41
C VAL A 24 4.30 -7.96 12.68
N ASN A 25 4.99 -6.91 13.11
CA ASN A 25 4.66 -6.14 14.31
C ASN A 25 4.33 -4.66 14.05
N GLN A 26 4.49 -4.19 12.81
CA GLN A 26 4.27 -2.81 12.41
C GLN A 26 3.95 -2.70 10.91
N LEU A 27 3.20 -1.67 10.53
CA LEU A 27 2.98 -1.27 9.13
C LEU A 27 3.79 -0.02 8.82
N PHE A 28 4.47 -0.02 7.67
CA PHE A 28 4.97 1.19 7.02
C PHE A 28 4.23 1.38 5.70
N VAL A 29 3.63 2.55 5.52
CA VAL A 29 2.70 2.81 4.42
C VAL A 29 3.29 3.84 3.48
N PHE A 30 3.33 3.52 2.19
CA PHE A 30 3.78 4.39 1.11
C PHE A 30 2.70 4.43 0.03
N GLY A 31 2.49 5.60 -0.57
CA GLY A 31 1.50 5.74 -1.61
C GLY A 31 0.85 7.11 -1.68
N ASP A 32 -0.39 7.10 -2.13
CA ASP A 32 -1.17 8.30 -2.40
C ASP A 32 -2.37 8.50 -1.45
N SER A 33 -3.37 9.25 -1.91
CA SER A 33 -4.63 9.55 -1.21
C SER A 33 -5.39 8.31 -0.74
N LEU A 34 -5.25 7.17 -1.42
CA LEU A 34 -5.92 5.93 -1.03
C LEU A 34 -5.38 5.39 0.30
N SER A 35 -4.18 5.81 0.70
CA SER A 35 -3.51 5.36 1.93
C SER A 35 -3.21 6.48 2.93
N ASP A 36 -3.24 7.75 2.51
CA ASP A 36 -2.90 8.90 3.36
C ASP A 36 -3.86 9.08 4.57
N VAL A 37 -3.29 9.02 5.78
CA VAL A 37 -3.99 9.22 7.07
C VAL A 37 -3.91 10.66 7.61
N GLY A 38 -3.46 11.63 6.83
CA GLY A 38 -3.47 13.06 7.17
C GLY A 38 -2.16 13.82 6.93
N ASN A 39 -1.18 13.22 6.25
CA ASN A 39 0.05 13.91 5.83
C ASN A 39 -0.26 15.09 4.91
N THR A 40 -1.09 14.89 3.88
CA THR A 40 -1.44 15.96 2.95
C THR A 40 -2.26 17.05 3.63
N ASN A 41 -3.14 16.67 4.55
CA ASN A 41 -3.87 17.63 5.37
C ASN A 41 -2.93 18.51 6.21
N THR A 42 -1.95 17.90 6.84
CA THR A 42 -0.93 18.61 7.62
C THR A 42 -0.08 19.53 6.73
N LEU A 43 0.44 18.99 5.63
CA LEU A 43 1.29 19.71 4.67
C LEU A 43 0.58 20.93 4.08
N THR A 44 -0.70 20.79 3.76
CA THR A 44 -1.51 21.84 3.13
C THR A 44 -2.24 22.74 4.13
N LEU A 45 -1.93 22.62 5.43
CA LEU A 45 -2.57 23.40 6.51
C LEU A 45 -4.10 23.29 6.50
N GLY A 46 -4.61 22.09 6.21
CA GLY A 46 -6.04 21.78 6.19
C GLY A 46 -6.75 22.04 4.86
N PHE A 47 -6.06 22.54 3.83
CA PHE A 47 -6.69 22.86 2.55
C PHE A 47 -7.14 21.60 1.78
N SER A 48 -6.31 20.56 1.75
CA SER A 48 -6.61 19.27 1.12
C SER A 48 -6.79 18.18 2.21
N PRO A 49 -7.68 17.19 2.06
CA PRO A 49 -8.63 16.95 0.95
C PRO A 49 -9.83 17.93 0.92
N GLY A 50 -9.98 18.77 1.94
CA GLY A 50 -11.08 19.73 2.09
C GLY A 50 -11.99 19.37 3.26
N SER A 51 -13.09 20.12 3.40
CA SER A 51 -13.91 20.09 4.62
C SER A 51 -14.95 18.96 4.70
N ASN A 52 -15.25 18.27 3.59
CA ASN A 52 -16.26 17.19 3.55
C ASN A 52 -15.62 15.81 3.44
N TYR A 53 -14.56 15.59 4.22
CA TYR A 53 -13.74 14.39 4.25
C TYR A 53 -13.47 13.99 5.71
N ASP A 54 -13.26 12.69 5.94
CA ASP A 54 -13.04 12.15 7.29
C ASP A 54 -11.67 12.56 7.84
N HIS A 55 -11.63 13.60 8.68
CA HIS A 55 -10.43 13.98 9.47
C HIS A 55 -9.10 13.97 8.67
N GLY A 56 -9.12 14.52 7.46
CA GLY A 56 -7.93 14.62 6.59
C GLY A 56 -7.64 13.41 5.70
N ARG A 57 -8.46 12.35 5.73
CA ARG A 57 -8.40 11.20 4.81
C ARG A 57 -9.24 11.46 3.56
N TYR A 58 -8.85 10.88 2.43
CA TYR A 58 -9.63 10.95 1.18
C TYR A 58 -10.79 9.93 1.16
N THR A 59 -11.58 9.90 2.23
CA THR A 59 -12.78 9.06 2.37
C THR A 59 -13.88 9.81 3.12
N ASP A 60 -15.10 9.28 3.05
CA ASP A 60 -16.23 9.76 3.86
C ASP A 60 -16.14 9.27 5.32
N GLY A 61 -16.88 9.94 6.20
CA GLY A 61 -16.81 9.74 7.64
C GLY A 61 -18.14 10.03 8.35
N PRO A 62 -18.18 9.91 9.69
CA PRO A 62 -19.36 10.27 10.47
C PRO A 62 -19.76 11.75 10.30
N ASP A 63 -18.77 12.61 10.06
CA ASP A 63 -18.93 14.07 9.99
C ASP A 63 -19.05 14.61 8.55
N THR A 64 -19.07 13.72 7.55
CA THR A 64 -19.29 14.12 6.15
C THR A 64 -20.78 14.21 5.80
N ASN A 65 -21.09 14.81 4.66
CA ASN A 65 -22.42 14.87 4.08
C ASN A 65 -22.43 14.29 2.65
N PRO A 66 -23.07 13.12 2.41
CA PRO A 66 -23.74 12.29 3.41
C PRO A 66 -22.75 11.67 4.42
N ALA A 67 -23.25 11.36 5.61
CA ALA A 67 -22.46 10.68 6.65
C ALA A 67 -22.43 9.18 6.37
N THR A 68 -21.26 8.54 6.56
CA THR A 68 -21.14 7.08 6.54
C THR A 68 -21.27 6.49 7.94
N ARG A 69 -21.71 5.23 8.03
CA ARG A 69 -21.81 4.47 9.29
C ARG A 69 -20.70 3.43 9.43
N GLY A 70 -19.77 3.42 8.49
CA GLY A 70 -18.65 2.50 8.46
C GLY A 70 -18.61 1.67 7.17
N PRO A 71 -17.44 1.12 6.80
CA PRO A 71 -16.14 1.27 7.49
C PRO A 71 -15.61 2.73 7.49
N PHE A 72 -14.71 3.06 8.42
CA PHE A 72 -14.15 4.41 8.62
C PHE A 72 -12.66 4.45 8.30
N GLY A 73 -12.14 5.61 7.92
CA GLY A 73 -10.74 5.76 7.54
C GLY A 73 -10.36 4.99 6.28
N VAL A 74 -9.08 5.05 5.93
CA VAL A 74 -8.53 4.37 4.75
C VAL A 74 -8.19 2.90 5.03
N TRP A 75 -7.90 2.13 3.99
CA TRP A 75 -7.73 0.68 4.08
C TRP A 75 -6.66 0.23 5.07
N VAL A 76 -5.56 0.99 5.23
CA VAL A 76 -4.47 0.67 6.17
C VAL A 76 -4.92 0.76 7.63
N GLU A 77 -5.85 1.66 7.95
CA GLU A 77 -6.44 1.80 9.29
C GLU A 77 -7.34 0.59 9.63
N GLN A 78 -7.91 -0.05 8.61
CA GLN A 78 -8.69 -1.28 8.75
C GLN A 78 -7.82 -2.54 8.73
N LEU A 79 -6.69 -2.50 8.03
CA LEU A 79 -5.75 -3.62 7.94
C LEU A 79 -5.00 -3.84 9.25
N ALA A 80 -4.48 -2.77 9.88
CA ALA A 80 -3.64 -2.88 11.07
C ALA A 80 -4.29 -3.70 12.21
N PRO A 81 -5.56 -3.46 12.60
CA PRO A 81 -6.23 -4.24 13.63
C PRO A 81 -6.39 -5.73 13.26
N LYS A 82 -6.57 -6.06 11.98
CA LYS A 82 -6.67 -7.45 11.50
C LYS A 82 -5.34 -8.19 11.59
N LEU A 83 -4.24 -7.46 11.47
CA LEU A 83 -2.88 -7.97 11.64
C LEU A 83 -2.40 -7.91 13.10
N ASN A 84 -3.19 -7.33 14.01
CA ASN A 84 -2.82 -7.10 15.41
C ASN A 84 -1.53 -6.26 15.54
N VAL A 85 -1.42 -5.21 14.73
CA VAL A 85 -0.32 -4.23 14.77
C VAL A 85 -0.86 -2.81 15.02
N PRO A 86 -0.03 -1.85 15.46
CA PRO A 86 -0.46 -0.47 15.63
C PRO A 86 -1.03 0.13 14.35
N VAL A 87 -2.12 0.89 14.47
CA VAL A 87 -2.68 1.66 13.36
C VAL A 87 -1.67 2.74 12.92
N PRO A 88 -1.33 2.84 11.63
CA PRO A 88 -0.43 3.88 11.14
C PRO A 88 -0.97 5.28 11.43
N ALA A 89 -0.08 6.15 11.89
CA ALA A 89 -0.32 7.59 11.98
C ALA A 89 0.57 8.32 10.98
N SER A 90 0.23 9.56 10.67
CA SER A 90 0.99 10.44 9.78
C SER A 90 2.46 10.54 10.20
N SER A 91 3.39 10.34 9.27
CA SER A 91 4.84 10.45 9.47
C SER A 91 5.27 11.87 9.86
N LEU A 92 4.55 12.89 9.38
CA LEU A 92 4.75 14.28 9.83
C LEU A 92 4.49 14.48 11.33
N ASN A 93 3.77 13.55 11.96
CA ASN A 93 3.53 13.52 13.40
C ASN A 93 4.29 12.36 14.10
N GLY A 94 5.32 11.81 13.47
CA GLY A 94 6.16 10.73 13.99
C GLY A 94 5.55 9.33 13.86
N GLY A 95 4.50 9.17 13.05
CA GLY A 95 3.91 7.88 12.74
C GLY A 95 4.60 7.13 11.58
N THR A 96 3.97 6.06 11.12
CA THR A 96 4.54 5.15 10.11
C THR A 96 3.83 5.18 8.76
N ASP A 97 2.90 6.11 8.59
CA ASP A 97 2.28 6.39 7.31
C ASP A 97 3.03 7.52 6.60
N TYR A 98 3.72 7.19 5.52
CA TYR A 98 4.44 8.14 4.68
C TYR A 98 3.66 8.52 3.43
N ALA A 99 2.43 8.03 3.23
CA ALA A 99 1.64 8.32 2.03
C ALA A 99 1.16 9.78 2.02
N PHE A 100 1.05 10.36 0.82
CA PHE A 100 0.51 11.70 0.60
C PHE A 100 -0.50 11.69 -0.55
N GLY A 101 -1.72 12.16 -0.31
CA GLY A 101 -2.68 12.56 -1.32
C GLY A 101 -2.07 13.33 -2.50
N GLY A 102 -2.26 12.79 -3.70
CA GLY A 102 -1.71 13.35 -4.94
C GLY A 102 -0.26 12.96 -5.23
N ALA A 103 0.34 12.03 -4.49
CA ALA A 103 1.67 11.55 -4.79
C ALA A 103 1.69 10.76 -6.11
N ASP A 104 2.54 11.19 -7.04
CA ASP A 104 3.04 10.35 -8.12
C ASP A 104 4.02 9.31 -7.58
N THR A 105 4.28 8.27 -8.38
CA THR A 105 5.31 7.28 -8.04
C THR A 105 6.72 7.89 -8.02
N ALA A 106 7.00 8.88 -8.88
CA ALA A 106 8.26 9.63 -8.93
C ALA A 106 8.09 11.08 -9.40
N GLY A 107 9.09 11.94 -9.17
CA GLY A 107 9.16 13.27 -9.80
C GLY A 107 8.36 14.40 -9.13
N GLY A 108 7.66 14.12 -8.03
CA GLY A 108 6.86 15.09 -7.27
C GLY A 108 7.67 16.27 -6.74
N VAL A 109 7.06 17.46 -6.74
CA VAL A 109 7.70 18.73 -6.31
C VAL A 109 7.12 19.24 -4.99
N LEU A 110 5.81 19.51 -4.97
CA LEU A 110 5.14 20.03 -3.78
C LEU A 110 4.62 18.91 -2.88
N ILE A 111 4.05 17.88 -3.49
CA ILE A 111 3.66 16.65 -2.82
C ILE A 111 4.81 15.65 -2.95
N PRO A 112 5.30 15.07 -1.84
CA PRO A 112 6.32 14.03 -1.90
C PRO A 112 5.83 12.81 -2.69
N SER A 113 6.53 12.51 -3.80
CA SER A 113 6.30 11.28 -4.57
C SER A 113 6.63 10.05 -3.73
N VAL A 114 6.17 8.87 -4.15
CA VAL A 114 6.47 7.62 -3.43
C VAL A 114 7.98 7.38 -3.28
N ALA A 115 8.77 7.63 -4.32
CA ALA A 115 10.24 7.57 -4.21
C ALA A 115 10.81 8.51 -3.13
N SER A 116 10.22 9.69 -2.93
CA SER A 116 10.65 10.65 -1.89
C SER A 116 10.20 10.20 -0.50
N GLN A 117 9.03 9.56 -0.39
CA GLN A 117 8.53 8.95 0.84
C GLN A 117 9.47 7.82 1.30
N VAL A 118 9.91 6.95 0.37
CA VAL A 118 10.89 5.88 0.63
C VAL A 118 12.23 6.45 1.08
N GLN A 119 12.72 7.50 0.43
CA GLN A 119 13.97 8.17 0.84
C GLN A 119 13.87 8.79 2.24
N THR A 120 12.73 9.41 2.57
CA THR A 120 12.47 9.97 3.90
C THR A 120 12.48 8.85 4.94
N PHE A 121 11.74 7.77 4.69
CA PHE A 121 11.73 6.59 5.55
C PHE A 121 13.13 6.02 5.78
N LEU A 122 13.98 5.91 4.75
CA LEU A 122 15.35 5.40 4.91
C LEU A 122 16.28 6.38 5.63
N GLY A 123 15.94 7.67 5.66
CA GLY A 123 16.59 8.64 6.53
C GLY A 123 16.29 8.38 8.01
N ASP A 124 15.05 8.04 8.33
CA ASP A 124 14.59 7.73 9.69
C ASP A 124 14.96 6.31 10.12
N HIS A 125 15.03 5.38 9.16
CA HIS A 125 15.31 3.96 9.35
C HIS A 125 16.38 3.46 8.37
N PRO A 126 17.67 3.78 8.59
CA PRO A 126 18.76 3.38 7.69
C PRO A 126 18.88 1.87 7.45
N ALA A 127 18.42 1.07 8.42
CA ALA A 127 18.16 -0.36 8.25
C ALA A 127 16.65 -0.59 8.39
N ALA A 128 16.01 -1.01 7.31
CA ALA A 128 14.57 -1.21 7.28
C ALA A 128 14.17 -2.35 8.25
N PRO A 129 13.25 -2.13 9.21
CA PRO A 129 12.80 -3.16 10.13
C PRO A 129 12.33 -4.44 9.44
N SER A 130 12.96 -5.57 9.75
CA SER A 130 12.69 -6.84 9.05
C SER A 130 11.41 -7.56 9.49
N HIS A 131 10.76 -7.09 10.56
CA HIS A 131 9.48 -7.59 11.09
C HIS A 131 8.33 -6.60 10.85
N ALA A 132 8.48 -5.69 9.89
CA ALA A 132 7.41 -4.80 9.46
C ALA A 132 6.86 -5.24 8.10
N LEU A 133 5.59 -4.91 7.84
CA LEU A 133 4.96 -5.03 6.54
C LEU A 133 4.97 -3.65 5.87
N TYR A 134 5.52 -3.61 4.65
CA TYR A 134 5.65 -2.41 3.83
C TYR A 134 4.58 -2.43 2.76
N THR A 135 3.73 -1.41 2.73
CA THR A 135 2.59 -1.35 1.81
C THR A 135 2.76 -0.27 0.75
N PHE A 136 2.43 -0.58 -0.51
CA PHE A 136 2.51 0.33 -1.64
C PHE A 136 1.18 0.39 -2.41
N TRP A 137 0.61 1.59 -2.54
CA TRP A 137 -0.51 1.84 -3.45
C TRP A 137 -0.45 3.25 -4.03
N ALA A 138 -0.07 3.33 -5.30
CA ALA A 138 0.05 4.57 -6.09
C ALA A 138 0.03 4.25 -7.59
N GLY A 139 0.09 5.29 -8.43
CA GLY A 139 0.15 5.19 -9.89
C GLY A 139 -1.05 5.80 -10.61
N ALA A 140 -2.17 6.03 -9.91
CA ALA A 140 -3.33 6.68 -10.50
C ALA A 140 -3.08 8.16 -10.82
N ASN A 141 -2.32 8.86 -9.97
CA ASN A 141 -1.92 10.25 -10.18
C ASN A 141 -0.99 10.37 -11.40
N ASP A 142 -0.03 9.47 -11.55
CA ASP A 142 0.88 9.45 -12.69
C ASP A 142 0.10 9.35 -14.02
N ILE A 143 -0.90 8.47 -14.08
CA ILE A 143 -1.77 8.30 -15.25
C ILE A 143 -2.63 9.55 -15.49
N ALA A 144 -3.18 10.15 -14.44
CA ALA A 144 -3.97 11.37 -14.53
C ALA A 144 -3.14 12.56 -15.06
N ASP A 145 -1.85 12.61 -14.69
CA ASP A 145 -0.89 13.61 -15.16
C ASP A 145 -0.26 13.25 -16.52
N GLY A 146 -0.73 12.18 -17.16
CA GLY A 146 -0.36 11.77 -18.52
C GLY A 146 0.93 10.97 -18.62
N MET A 147 1.46 10.45 -17.51
CA MET A 147 2.60 9.55 -17.49
C MET A 147 2.23 8.17 -18.02
N ASN A 148 3.23 7.46 -18.55
CA ASN A 148 3.08 6.08 -18.99
C ASN A 148 2.78 5.14 -17.80
N PRO A 149 1.71 4.32 -17.85
CA PRO A 149 1.35 3.38 -16.77
C PRO A 149 2.45 2.38 -16.41
N LEU A 150 3.23 1.90 -17.39
CA LEU A 150 4.36 0.98 -17.15
C LEU A 150 5.47 1.68 -16.39
N THR A 151 5.73 2.96 -16.67
CA THR A 151 6.73 3.73 -15.91
C THR A 151 6.30 3.90 -14.45
N ALA A 152 5.03 4.21 -14.21
CA ALA A 152 4.50 4.32 -12.85
C ALA A 152 4.63 2.99 -12.08
N ALA A 153 4.31 1.87 -12.72
CA ALA A 153 4.58 0.54 -12.18
C ALA A 153 6.08 0.38 -11.87
N ASN A 154 6.97 0.41 -12.87
CA ASN A 154 8.41 0.23 -12.68
C ASN A 154 9.03 1.09 -11.54
N ASN A 155 8.54 2.31 -11.33
CA ASN A 155 9.00 3.16 -10.22
C ASN A 155 8.74 2.52 -8.84
N ILE A 156 7.54 1.99 -8.61
CA ILE A 156 7.19 1.33 -7.35
C ILE A 156 7.98 0.02 -7.16
N GLU A 157 8.32 -0.68 -8.25
CA GLU A 157 9.14 -1.90 -8.17
C GLU A 157 10.57 -1.54 -7.76
N SER A 158 11.10 -0.46 -8.32
CA SER A 158 12.38 0.12 -7.91
C SER A 158 12.41 0.45 -6.42
N ASP A 159 11.36 1.10 -5.92
CA ASP A 159 11.19 1.44 -4.50
C ASP A 159 11.14 0.20 -3.59
N ILE A 160 10.42 -0.85 -4.00
CA ILE A 160 10.40 -2.14 -3.30
C ILE A 160 11.80 -2.76 -3.27
N ARG A 161 12.55 -2.75 -4.38
CA ARG A 161 13.92 -3.26 -4.43
C ARG A 161 14.86 -2.49 -3.52
N ILE A 162 14.70 -1.16 -3.43
CA ILE A 162 15.47 -0.30 -2.53
C ILE A 162 15.23 -0.68 -1.06
N LEU A 163 13.96 -0.81 -0.64
CA LEU A 163 13.64 -1.23 0.72
C LEU A 163 14.12 -2.67 1.03
N SER A 164 13.99 -3.57 0.05
CA SER A 164 14.49 -4.95 0.17
C SER A 164 16.00 -4.98 0.40
N ALA A 165 16.77 -4.18 -0.36
CA ALA A 165 18.21 -4.02 -0.16
C ALA A 165 18.55 -3.42 1.22
N ALA A 166 17.66 -2.60 1.79
CA ALA A 166 17.80 -2.04 3.14
C ALA A 166 17.36 -2.99 4.28
N GLY A 167 16.82 -4.17 3.96
CA GLY A 167 16.49 -5.22 4.93
C GLY A 167 15.00 -5.51 5.14
N ALA A 168 14.11 -4.81 4.42
CA ALA A 168 12.68 -5.10 4.44
C ALA A 168 12.39 -6.48 3.83
N LYS A 169 11.43 -7.21 4.41
CA LYS A 169 11.15 -8.62 4.05
C LYS A 169 9.71 -8.89 3.64
N TYR A 170 8.75 -8.13 4.14
CA TYR A 170 7.33 -8.37 3.92
C TYR A 170 6.74 -7.19 3.17
N PHE A 171 6.21 -7.45 1.99
CA PHE A 171 5.65 -6.41 1.12
C PHE A 171 4.22 -6.76 0.74
N VAL A 172 3.37 -5.75 0.66
CA VAL A 172 2.09 -5.79 -0.03
C VAL A 172 2.07 -4.60 -0.98
N TRP A 173 1.89 -4.85 -2.26
CA TRP A 173 1.60 -3.82 -3.24
C TRP A 173 0.24 -4.10 -3.85
N LEU A 174 -0.46 -3.06 -4.25
CA LEU A 174 -1.79 -3.18 -4.83
C LEU A 174 -1.78 -2.80 -6.31
N ASN A 175 -2.60 -3.52 -7.06
CA ASN A 175 -3.00 -3.13 -8.41
C ASN A 175 -3.82 -1.82 -8.35
N LEU A 176 -3.81 -1.07 -9.45
CA LEU A 176 -4.73 0.03 -9.62
C LEU A 176 -6.18 -0.49 -9.72
N PRO A 177 -7.14 0.21 -9.09
CA PRO A 177 -8.55 -0.03 -9.35
C PRO A 177 -8.86 0.25 -10.83
N PRO A 178 -9.97 -0.27 -11.36
CA PRO A 178 -10.29 -0.11 -12.78
C PRO A 178 -10.72 1.34 -13.06
N LEU A 179 -9.75 2.17 -13.46
CA LEU A 179 -9.89 3.63 -13.51
C LEU A 179 -10.97 4.11 -14.47
N GLY A 180 -11.29 3.33 -15.51
CA GLY A 180 -12.35 3.68 -16.46
C GLY A 180 -13.76 3.71 -15.88
N TYR A 181 -13.98 3.15 -14.69
CA TYR A 181 -15.26 3.20 -13.97
C TYR A 181 -15.33 4.31 -12.93
N THR A 182 -14.29 5.14 -12.81
CA THR A 182 -14.33 6.29 -11.92
C THR A 182 -15.30 7.34 -12.47
N PRO A 183 -16.02 8.09 -11.61
CA PRO A 183 -16.86 9.20 -12.05
C PRO A 183 -16.10 10.21 -12.92
N ASP A 184 -14.84 10.49 -12.59
CA ASP A 184 -14.00 11.44 -13.33
C ASP A 184 -13.72 10.97 -14.76
N ALA A 185 -13.32 9.71 -14.94
CA ALA A 185 -13.09 9.14 -16.29
C ALA A 185 -14.37 9.12 -17.13
N ILE A 186 -15.52 8.81 -16.51
CA ILE A 186 -16.83 8.83 -17.19
C ILE A 186 -17.20 10.25 -17.60
N ALA A 187 -17.02 11.23 -16.70
CA ALA A 187 -17.34 12.63 -16.96
C ALA A 187 -16.44 13.25 -18.04
N ALA A 188 -15.16 12.87 -18.09
CA ALA A 188 -14.22 13.30 -19.12
C ALA A 188 -14.45 12.63 -20.48
N GLY A 189 -15.15 11.49 -20.52
CA GLY A 189 -15.32 10.68 -21.74
C GLY A 189 -14.15 9.73 -22.03
N ASP A 190 -13.27 9.51 -21.06
CA ASP A 190 -12.00 8.79 -21.18
C ASP A 190 -12.04 7.37 -20.60
N SER A 191 -13.22 6.83 -20.28
CA SER A 191 -13.38 5.51 -19.65
C SER A 191 -12.59 4.39 -20.35
N ALA A 192 -12.53 4.37 -21.69
CA ALA A 192 -11.78 3.37 -22.43
C ALA A 192 -10.26 3.50 -22.21
N LEU A 193 -9.73 4.72 -22.32
CA LEU A 193 -8.30 5.01 -22.13
C LEU A 193 -7.87 4.74 -20.67
N ALA A 194 -8.68 5.16 -19.70
CA ALA A 194 -8.40 4.90 -18.28
C ALA A 194 -8.48 3.40 -17.93
N THR A 195 -9.39 2.65 -18.58
CA THR A 195 -9.42 1.18 -18.45
C THR A 195 -8.15 0.55 -19.01
N GLU A 196 -7.72 0.95 -20.21
CA GLU A 196 -6.49 0.47 -20.82
C GLU A 196 -5.27 0.79 -19.96
N ALA A 197 -5.16 2.02 -19.45
CA ALA A 197 -4.06 2.46 -18.61
C ALA A 197 -3.96 1.67 -17.30
N SER A 198 -5.06 1.51 -16.57
CA SER A 198 -5.08 0.71 -15.34
C SER A 198 -4.77 -0.77 -15.58
N ASN A 199 -5.22 -1.35 -16.70
CA ASN A 199 -4.86 -2.70 -17.09
C ASN A 199 -3.37 -2.83 -17.45
N ALA A 200 -2.81 -1.85 -18.16
CA ALA A 200 -1.40 -1.84 -18.53
C ALA A 200 -0.49 -1.78 -17.30
N PHE A 201 -0.80 -0.90 -16.34
CA PHE A 201 -0.12 -0.86 -15.03
C PHE A 201 -0.18 -2.23 -14.33
N ASN A 202 -1.38 -2.81 -14.22
CA ASN A 202 -1.59 -4.08 -13.53
C ASN A 202 -0.96 -5.29 -14.24
N LEU A 203 -0.70 -5.19 -15.55
CA LEU A 203 -0.01 -6.22 -16.32
C LEU A 203 1.51 -6.13 -16.13
N GLU A 204 2.07 -4.92 -16.07
CA GLU A 204 3.50 -4.71 -15.78
C GLU A 204 3.89 -5.34 -14.43
N TRP A 205 3.02 -5.24 -13.44
CA TRP A 205 3.17 -5.95 -12.16
C TRP A 205 3.31 -7.45 -12.25
N GLN A 206 2.83 -8.10 -13.30
CA GLN A 206 3.01 -9.54 -13.47
C GLN A 206 4.35 -9.90 -14.10
N THR A 207 5.06 -8.93 -14.70
CA THR A 207 6.35 -9.13 -15.36
C THR A 207 7.55 -8.77 -14.49
N ASP A 208 7.37 -7.92 -13.49
CA ASP A 208 8.46 -7.41 -12.65
C ASP A 208 8.86 -8.35 -11.49
N ILE A 209 8.13 -9.47 -11.32
CA ILE A 209 8.29 -10.49 -10.27
C ILE A 209 8.62 -11.86 -10.84
#